data_AF-A0A847QQF5-F1
#
_entry.id   AF-A0A847QQF5-F1
#
_cell.length_a   1.000
_cell.length_b   1.000
_cell.length_c   1.000
_cell.angle_alpha   90.00
_cell.angle_beta   90.00
_cell.angle_gamma   90.00
#
_symmetry.space_group_name_H-M   'P 1'
#
loop_
_entity.id
_entity.type
_entity.pdbx_description
1 polymer ?
#
loop_
_entity_poly.entity_id
_entity_poly.type
_entity_poly.pdbx_seq_one_letter_code
_entity_poly.pdbx_strand_id
1 'polypeptide(L)' 'TTILVSHSLSQIRRMCNKVLWLDKGKQIAFGETEEICDRYEEFLAAKKVSRR' A
#
# COMPACT_ATOMS: atom_id res chain seq x y z
N THR A 1 -18.55 8.02 2.54
CA THR A 1 -17.17 7.53 2.73
C THR A 1 -17.16 6.03 2.56
N THR A 2 -16.38 5.53 1.61
CA THR A 2 -16.30 4.11 1.30
C THR A 2 -14.91 3.61 1.66
N ILE A 3 -14.83 2.44 2.30
CA ILE A 3 -13.56 1.78 2.62
C ILE A 3 -13.43 0.58 1.68
N LEU A 4 -12.33 0.55 0.94
CA LEU A 4 -11.97 -0.57 0.06
C LEU A 4 -10.73 -1.25 0.64
N VAL A 5 -10.80 -2.58 0.80
CA VAL A 5 -9.66 -3.42 1.18
C VAL A 5 -9.41 -4.40 0.04
N SER A 6 -8.23 -4.30 -0.56
CA SER A 6 -7.82 -5.15 -1.68
C SER A 6 -6.33 -5.46 -1.59
N HIS A 7 -5.92 -6.59 -2.15
CA HIS A 7 -4.50 -6.93 -2.33
C HIS A 7 -3.96 -6.46 -3.70
N SER A 8 -4.84 -5.97 -4.59
CA SER A 8 -4.45 -5.48 -5.91
C SER A 8 -4.21 -3.97 -5.88
N LEU A 9 -2.94 -3.57 -5.98
CA LEU A 9 -2.56 -2.15 -6.03
C LEU A 9 -3.11 -1.43 -7.26
N SER A 10 -3.20 -2.13 -8.40
CA SER A 10 -3.80 -1.57 -9.61
C SER A 10 -5.28 -1.22 -9.46
N GLN A 11 -6.01 -1.96 -8.62
CA GLN A 11 -7.41 -1.66 -8.32
C GLN A 11 -7.51 -0.48 -7.36
N ILE A 12 -6.66 -0.46 -6.32
CA ILE A 12 -6.60 0.62 -5.34
C ILE A 12 -6.27 1.95 -6.03
N ARG A 13 -5.27 1.98 -6.92
CA ARG A 13 -4.89 3.19 -7.69
C ARG A 13 -6.01 3.78 -8.54
N ARG A 14 -6.92 2.96 -9.07
CA ARG A 14 -8.02 3.44 -9.91
C ARG A 14 -9.25 3.88 -9.13
N MET A 15 -9.44 3.30 -7.94
CA MET A 15 -10.69 3.43 -7.19
C MET A 15 -10.57 4.29 -5.93
N CYS A 16 -9.35 4.50 -5.42
CA CYS A 16 -9.10 5.24 -4.18
C CYS A 16 -8.35 6.54 -4.47
N ASN A 17 -8.63 7.55 -3.67
CA ASN A 17 -7.86 8.80 -3.61
C ASN A 17 -6.83 8.75 -2.48
N LYS A 18 -7.17 8.17 -1.33
CA LYS A 18 -6.28 8.00 -0.18
C LYS A 18 -6.15 6.54 0.23
N VAL A 19 -4.96 6.16 0.71
CA VAL A 19 -4.65 4.80 1.16
C VAL A 19 -4.06 4.83 2.57
N LEU A 20 -4.55 3.93 3.41
CA LEU A 20 -3.98 3.59 4.71
C LEU A 20 -3.18 2.31 4.59
N TRP A 21 -1.87 2.39 4.79
CA TRP A 21 -1.00 1.23 4.86
C TRP A 21 -0.77 0.81 6.31
N LEU A 22 -1.15 -0.45 6.60
CA LEU A 22 -0.90 -1.12 7.87
C LEU A 22 0.15 -2.24 7.71
N ASP A 23 1.08 -2.35 8.65
CA ASP A 23 1.96 -3.51 8.82
C ASP A 23 1.91 -3.96 10.28
N LYS A 24 1.61 -5.25 10.51
CA LYS A 24 1.51 -5.87 11.85
C LYS A 24 0.65 -5.08 12.85
N GLY A 25 -0.49 -4.54 12.39
CA GLY A 25 -1.42 -3.78 13.23
C GLY A 25 -0.98 -2.34 13.53
N LYS A 26 0.10 -1.85 12.93
CA LYS A 26 0.57 -0.46 13.05
C LYS A 26 0.36 0.28 11.74
N GLN A 27 -0.09 1.53 11.83
CA GLN A 27 -0.13 2.45 10.70
C GLN A 27 1.29 2.85 10.31
N ILE A 28 1.68 2.50 9.09
CA ILE A 28 3.00 2.83 8.53
C ILE A 28 2.93 4.13 7.76
N ALA A 29 1.90 4.29 6.94
CA ALA A 29 1.69 5.50 6.16
C ALA A 29 0.20 5.69 5.84
N PHE A 30 -0.22 6.94 5.67
CA PHE A 30 -1.54 7.33 5.23
C PHE A 30 -1.44 8.58 4.37
N GLY A 31 -1.99 8.56 3.17
CA GLY A 31 -1.80 9.67 2.23
C GLY A 31 -2.42 9.39 0.86
N GLU A 32 -1.98 10.15 -0.14
CA GLU A 32 -2.43 10.01 -1.52
C GLU A 32 -2.07 8.63 -2.09
N THR A 33 -2.95 8.09 -2.91
CA THR A 33 -2.88 6.68 -3.35
C THR A 33 -1.60 6.38 -4.12
N GLU A 34 -1.17 7.27 -5.01
CA GLU A 34 0.02 7.05 -5.85
C GLU A 34 1.29 6.89 -4.99
N GLU A 35 1.56 7.86 -4.12
CA GLU A 35 2.75 7.84 -3.26
C GLU A 35 2.76 6.61 -2.33
N ILE A 36 1.63 6.31 -1.69
CA ILE A 36 1.55 5.20 -0.73
C ILE A 36 1.68 3.85 -1.45
N CYS A 37 1.08 3.69 -2.63
CA CYS A 37 1.23 2.47 -3.41
C CYS A 37 2.66 2.28 -3.93
N ASP A 38 3.33 3.34 -4.40
CA ASP A 38 4.72 3.26 -4.87
C ASP A 38 5.66 2.80 -3.75
N ARG A 39 5.55 3.45 -2.58
CA ARG A 39 6.33 3.09 -1.38
C ARG A 39 6.05 1.68 -0.90
N TYR A 40 4.81 1.21 -1.02
CA TYR A 40 4.45 -0.16 -0.66
C TYR A 40 5.04 -1.19 -1.64
N GLU A 41 5.08 -0.89 -2.93
CA GLU A 41 5.72 -1.75 -3.94
C GLU A 41 7.23 -1.88 -3.69
N GLU A 42 7.91 -0.78 -3.40
CA GLU A 42 9.33 -0.77 -3.02
C GLU A 42 9.58 -1.61 -1.76
N PHE A 43 8.74 -1.46 -0.74
CA PHE A 43 8.83 -2.24 0.49
C PHE A 43 8.68 -3.76 0.23
N LEU A 44 7.75 -4.14 -0.65
CA LEU A 44 7.59 -5.55 -1.05
C LEU A 44 8.81 -6.04 -1.84
N ALA A 45 9.40 -5.22 -2.70
CA ALA A 45 10.62 -5.57 -3.42
C ALA A 45 11.79 -5.77 -2.45
N ALA A 46 12.00 -4.86 -1.50
CA ALA A 46 13.06 -4.96 -0.48
C ALA A 46 12.88 -6.22 0.40
N LYS A 47 11.65 -6.55 0.81
CA LYS A 47 11.37 -7.78 1.58
C LYS A 47 11.69 -9.06 0.81
N LYS A 48 11.60 -9.06 -0.52
CA LYS A 48 11.96 -10.22 -1.35
C LYS A 48 13.48 -10.44 -1.41
N VAL A 49 14.27 -9.35 -1.41
CA VAL A 49 15.74 -9.44 -1.46
C VAL A 49 16.32 -10.04 -0.17
N SER A 50 15.74 -9.74 1.00
CA SER A 50 16.19 -10.28 2.29
C SER A 50 15.96 -11.80 2.47
N ARG A 51 15.28 -12.48 1.53
CA ARG A 51 15.02 -13.93 1.58
C ARG A 51 15.96 -14.74 0.67
N ARG A 52 17.06 -14.15 0.20
CA ARG A 52 18.18 -14.83 -0.48
C ARG A 52 19.44 -14.76 0.35
#